data_AF-A0A0Q6AL53-F1
#
_entry.id   AF-A0A0Q6AL53-F1
#
_cell.length_a   1.000
_cell.length_b   1.000
_cell.length_c   1.000
_cell.angle_alpha   90.00
_cell.angle_beta   90.00
_cell.angle_gamma   90.00
#
_symmetry.space_group_name_H-M   'P 1'
#
loop_
_entity.id
_entity.type
_entity.pdbx_description
1 polymer ?
#
loop_
_entity_poly.entity_id
_entity_poly.type
_entity_poly.pdbx_seq_one_letter_code
_entity_poly.pdbx_strand_id
1 'polypeptide(L)'
;MKKLIFSVCILLGHLCFSQIATKKFNSFQNRYEYFDSNGNMIGYEKYNSFSKQWEYYTTNNTSQSRQPTQYRDPQQLDISALGNAMTAKQNNYNYNVQQLQNAVNTISDQIKNLDLSYEQRKLIYDTFQQNCVNEINRTRINYSSANETNRVIQWLYDSLNTIIKNVTSTYVSKNETSEPTNPTKQVKTYTGEQEVFTNSPIYDKPENGKQTGYSINNKVIVIEKYNDSTYKVQSGYFEGYMWVGHFKN
;
A
#
# COMPACT_ATOMS: atom_id res chain seq x y z
N MET A 1 -14.25 -51.47 -46.87
CA MET A 1 -12.85 -51.24 -46.44
C MET A 1 -12.72 -50.22 -45.30
N LYS A 2 -13.33 -49.03 -45.35
CA LYS A 2 -13.23 -48.01 -44.26
C LYS A 2 -13.73 -48.48 -42.87
N LYS A 3 -14.78 -49.31 -42.81
CA LYS A 3 -15.32 -49.86 -41.53
C LYS A 3 -14.46 -50.98 -40.91
N LEU A 4 -13.64 -51.66 -41.73
CA LEU A 4 -12.72 -52.72 -41.27
C LEU A 4 -11.45 -52.12 -40.65
N ILE A 5 -10.97 -51.01 -41.21
CA ILE A 5 -9.79 -50.28 -40.70
C ILE A 5 -10.08 -49.70 -39.30
N PHE A 6 -11.29 -49.17 -39.06
CA PHE A 6 -11.64 -48.59 -37.76
C PHE A 6 -11.72 -49.65 -36.64
N SER A 7 -12.17 -50.87 -36.94
CA SER A 7 -12.24 -51.97 -35.97
C SER A 7 -10.86 -52.53 -35.62
N VAL A 8 -9.96 -52.61 -36.61
CA VAL A 8 -8.56 -53.05 -36.41
C VAL A 8 -7.78 -52.04 -35.56
N CYS A 9 -7.99 -50.73 -35.74
CA CYS A 9 -7.33 -49.71 -34.93
C CYS A 9 -7.78 -49.70 -33.46
N ILE A 10 -9.03 -50.08 -33.15
CA ILE A 10 -9.53 -50.16 -31.77
C ILE A 10 -8.97 -51.39 -31.04
N LEU A 11 -8.82 -52.54 -31.72
CA LEU A 11 -8.21 -53.74 -31.15
C LEU A 11 -6.70 -53.60 -30.89
N LEU A 12 -5.98 -52.87 -31.75
CA LEU A 12 -4.55 -52.59 -31.56
C LEU A 12 -4.28 -51.60 -30.41
N GLY A 13 -5.24 -50.75 -30.05
CA GLY A 13 -5.13 -49.79 -28.94
C GLY A 13 -5.15 -50.41 -27.54
N HIS A 14 -5.49 -51.70 -27.39
CA HIS A 14 -5.52 -52.39 -26.10
C HIS A 14 -4.26 -53.22 -25.79
N LEU A 15 -3.29 -53.29 -26.72
CA LEU A 15 -2.06 -54.06 -26.53
C LEU A 15 -0.87 -53.23 -26.00
N CYS A 16 -1.05 -51.93 -25.78
CA CYS A 16 0.01 -51.03 -25.34
C CYS A 16 0.01 -50.78 -23.83
N PHE A 17 0.03 -51.84 -23.03
CA PHE A 17 0.45 -51.74 -21.62
C PHE A 17 1.37 -52.92 -21.29
N SER A 18 2.62 -52.86 -21.75
CA SER A 18 3.64 -53.75 -21.23
C SER A 18 4.08 -53.21 -19.88
N GLN A 19 3.57 -53.80 -18.80
CA GLN A 19 4.15 -53.59 -17.47
C GLN A 19 5.54 -54.24 -17.48
N ILE A 20 6.58 -53.43 -17.35
CA ILE A 20 7.99 -53.87 -17.35
C ILE A 20 8.28 -54.73 -16.10
N ALA A 21 7.43 -54.66 -15.05
CA ALA A 21 7.54 -55.47 -13.86
C ALA A 21 6.17 -55.79 -13.23
N THR A 22 6.04 -56.97 -12.62
CA THR A 22 4.86 -57.39 -11.86
C THR A 22 5.05 -57.08 -10.38
N LYS A 23 4.10 -56.34 -9.76
CA LYS A 23 4.09 -56.03 -8.32
C LYS A 23 3.20 -57.03 -7.56
N LYS A 24 3.75 -57.69 -6.55
CA LYS A 24 3.02 -58.64 -5.68
C LYS A 24 3.26 -58.34 -4.21
N PHE A 25 2.20 -58.32 -3.40
CA PHE A 25 2.38 -58.21 -1.95
C PHE A 25 2.79 -59.55 -1.35
N ASN A 26 3.84 -59.55 -0.53
CA ASN A 26 4.29 -60.68 0.25
C ASN A 26 3.92 -60.44 1.72
N SER A 27 2.85 -61.12 2.17
CA SER A 27 2.34 -61.01 3.54
C SER A 27 3.29 -61.58 4.60
N PHE A 28 4.13 -62.55 4.23
CA PHE A 28 5.11 -63.14 5.15
C PHE A 28 6.24 -62.14 5.47
N GLN A 29 6.68 -61.39 4.46
CA GLN A 29 7.75 -60.39 4.58
C GLN A 29 7.24 -58.96 4.81
N ASN A 30 5.92 -58.76 4.78
CA ASN A 30 5.26 -57.44 4.86
C ASN A 30 5.88 -56.41 3.89
N ARG A 31 6.04 -56.80 2.63
CA ARG A 31 6.67 -55.98 1.59
C ARG A 31 6.01 -56.23 0.23
N TYR A 32 6.12 -55.27 -0.68
CA TYR A 32 5.78 -55.49 -2.09
C TYR A 32 7.01 -55.93 -2.85
N GLU A 33 6.91 -56.98 -3.66
CA GLU A 33 7.98 -57.55 -4.47
C GLU A 33 7.72 -57.26 -5.95
N TYR A 34 8.77 -56.93 -6.68
CA TYR A 34 8.75 -56.61 -8.10
C TYR A 34 9.47 -57.69 -8.90
N PHE A 35 8.83 -58.22 -9.93
CA PHE A 35 9.34 -59.33 -10.75
C PHE A 35 9.47 -58.91 -12.22
N ASP A 36 10.51 -59.36 -12.91
CA ASP A 36 10.66 -59.21 -14.36
C ASP A 36 9.72 -60.17 -15.14
N SER A 37 9.72 -60.06 -16.46
CA SER A 37 8.93 -60.92 -17.35
C SER A 37 9.32 -62.41 -17.30
N ASN A 38 10.51 -62.73 -16.80
CA ASN A 38 11.02 -64.09 -16.64
C ASN A 38 10.68 -64.67 -15.25
N GLY A 39 10.01 -63.90 -14.39
CA GLY A 39 9.64 -64.30 -13.03
C GLY A 39 10.74 -64.12 -11.99
N ASN A 40 11.85 -63.45 -12.31
CA ASN A 40 12.90 -63.16 -11.34
C ASN A 40 12.58 -61.88 -10.56
N MET A 41 12.81 -61.88 -9.24
CA MET A 41 12.64 -60.68 -8.42
C MET A 41 13.72 -59.65 -8.75
N ILE A 42 13.32 -58.44 -9.14
CA ILE A 42 14.20 -57.32 -9.48
C ILE A 42 14.30 -56.27 -8.35
N GLY A 43 13.39 -56.33 -7.36
CA GLY A 43 13.41 -55.46 -6.20
C GLY A 43 12.21 -55.64 -5.27
N TYR A 44 12.18 -54.90 -4.17
CA TYR A 44 11.04 -54.88 -3.24
C TYR A 44 10.90 -53.52 -2.53
N GLU A 45 9.68 -53.19 -2.12
CA GLU A 45 9.33 -52.05 -1.26
C GLU A 45 8.92 -52.53 0.13
N LYS A 46 9.54 -52.00 1.18
CA LYS A 46 9.17 -52.28 2.57
C LYS A 46 8.82 -51.00 3.30
N TYR A 47 7.75 -51.03 4.09
CA TYR A 47 7.39 -49.88 4.93
C TYR A 47 8.34 -49.81 6.13
N ASN A 48 8.99 -48.66 6.30
CA ASN A 48 9.81 -48.36 7.45
C ASN A 48 8.98 -47.57 8.47
N SER A 49 8.71 -48.19 9.62
CA SER A 49 7.90 -47.59 10.68
C SER A 49 8.57 -46.41 11.36
N PHE A 50 9.91 -46.33 11.34
CA PHE A 50 10.67 -45.23 11.94
C PHE A 50 10.61 -43.97 11.06
N SER A 51 10.87 -44.12 9.75
CA SER A 51 10.82 -43.02 8.78
C SER A 51 9.41 -42.77 8.21
N LYS A 52 8.43 -43.61 8.55
CA LYS A 52 7.02 -43.58 8.12
C LYS A 52 6.81 -43.58 6.60
N GLN A 53 7.67 -44.27 5.85
CA GLN A 53 7.65 -44.28 4.38
C GLN A 53 7.94 -45.67 3.80
N TRP A 54 7.57 -45.88 2.53
CA TRP A 54 7.96 -47.07 1.76
C TRP A 54 9.36 -46.88 1.16
N GLU A 55 10.24 -47.84 1.37
CA GLU A 55 11.62 -47.82 0.89
C GLU A 55 11.85 -48.93 -0.15
N TYR A 56 12.42 -48.58 -1.31
CA TYR A 56 12.67 -49.50 -2.44
C TYR A 56 14.10 -50.04 -2.42
N TYR A 57 14.25 -51.35 -2.64
CA TYR A 57 15.51 -52.09 -2.65
C TYR A 57 15.65 -52.90 -3.95
N THR A 58 16.80 -52.81 -4.63
CA THR A 58 17.08 -53.58 -5.87
C THR A 58 17.75 -54.91 -5.53
N THR A 59 17.48 -55.97 -6.29
CA THR A 59 18.16 -57.28 -6.12
C THR A 59 19.46 -57.40 -6.92
N ASN A 60 19.64 -56.61 -7.97
CA ASN A 60 20.83 -56.62 -8.82
C ASN A 60 21.92 -55.68 -8.29
N ASN A 61 23.11 -56.23 -8.10
CA ASN A 61 24.26 -55.61 -7.45
C ASN A 61 25.11 -54.78 -8.44
N THR A 62 24.48 -53.91 -9.24
CA THR A 62 25.19 -53.00 -10.17
C THR A 62 24.84 -51.55 -9.88
N SER A 63 25.73 -50.93 -9.12
CA SER A 63 26.12 -49.51 -9.08
C SER A 63 25.23 -48.51 -9.83
N GLN A 64 24.21 -48.02 -9.14
CA GLN A 64 23.84 -46.60 -8.93
C GLN A 64 22.39 -46.56 -8.45
N SER A 65 22.16 -47.15 -7.28
CA SER A 65 21.00 -46.83 -6.48
C SER A 65 20.99 -45.31 -6.26
N ARG A 66 19.92 -44.63 -6.69
CA ARG A 66 19.58 -43.32 -6.13
C ARG A 66 19.58 -43.52 -4.63
N GLN A 67 20.59 -42.96 -3.96
CA GLN A 67 20.70 -43.03 -2.51
C GLN A 67 19.35 -42.54 -1.96
N PRO A 68 18.67 -43.32 -1.11
CA PRO A 68 17.53 -42.81 -0.37
C PRO A 68 17.94 -41.46 0.21
N THR A 69 17.13 -40.42 0.03
CA THR A 69 17.39 -39.13 0.70
C THR A 69 17.57 -39.45 2.17
N GLN A 70 18.83 -39.37 2.63
CA GLN A 70 19.19 -39.74 3.98
C GLN A 70 18.36 -38.85 4.90
N TYR A 71 17.59 -39.47 5.78
CA TYR A 71 16.93 -38.75 6.85
C TYR A 71 18.00 -37.95 7.58
N ARG A 72 17.98 -36.63 7.39
CA ARG A 72 18.75 -35.72 8.23
C ARG A 72 17.91 -35.51 9.46
N ASP A 73 18.52 -35.73 10.63
CA ASP A 73 17.90 -35.34 11.88
C ASP A 73 17.40 -33.89 11.75
N PRO A 74 16.22 -33.57 12.31
CA PRO A 74 15.71 -32.22 12.31
C PRO A 74 16.82 -31.30 12.80
N GLN A 75 17.16 -30.27 12.01
CA GLN A 75 18.11 -29.27 12.49
C GLN A 75 17.58 -28.74 13.82
N GLN A 76 18.38 -28.87 14.88
CA GLN A 76 18.03 -28.28 16.16
C GLN A 76 17.95 -26.77 15.94
N LEU A 77 16.76 -26.21 16.11
CA LEU A 77 16.59 -24.77 16.08
C LEU A 77 17.33 -24.18 17.27
N ASP A 78 18.35 -23.37 17.00
CA ASP A 78 18.95 -22.53 18.02
C ASP A 78 17.96 -21.41 18.36
N ILE A 79 17.15 -21.68 19.39
CA ILE A 79 16.13 -20.76 19.91
C ILE A 79 16.77 -19.43 20.33
N SER A 80 18.02 -19.45 20.79
CA SER A 80 18.76 -18.26 21.20
C SER A 80 19.12 -17.40 20.00
N ALA A 81 19.64 -18.02 18.93
CA ALA A 81 19.91 -17.31 17.67
C ALA A 81 18.64 -16.73 17.04
N LEU A 82 17.52 -17.45 17.11
CA LEU A 82 16.21 -16.95 16.65
C LEU A 82 15.75 -15.75 17.48
N GLY A 83 15.86 -15.82 18.81
CA GLY A 83 15.53 -14.72 19.72
C GLY A 83 16.40 -13.48 19.47
N ASN A 84 17.70 -13.67 19.27
CA ASN A 84 18.63 -12.59 18.94
C ASN A 84 18.28 -11.94 17.59
N ALA A 85 17.99 -12.74 16.57
CA ALA A 85 17.61 -12.23 15.25
C ALA A 85 16.28 -11.45 15.28
N MET A 86 15.29 -11.94 16.03
CA MET A 86 14.01 -11.24 16.21
C MET A 86 14.21 -9.90 16.95
N THR A 87 14.99 -9.90 18.02
CA THR A 87 15.32 -8.69 18.78
C THR A 87 16.02 -7.66 17.90
N ALA A 88 17.00 -8.09 17.09
CA ALA A 88 17.69 -7.21 16.16
C ALA A 88 16.72 -6.60 15.13
N LYS A 89 15.81 -7.40 14.57
CA LYS A 89 14.79 -6.90 13.63
C LYS A 89 13.81 -5.92 14.28
N GLN A 90 13.40 -6.17 15.52
CA GLN A 90 12.52 -5.27 16.27
C GLN A 90 13.22 -3.95 16.59
N ASN A 91 14.49 -4.00 16.99
CA ASN A 91 15.28 -2.80 17.24
C ASN A 91 15.45 -1.96 15.97
N ASN A 92 15.72 -2.60 14.83
CA ASN A 92 15.79 -1.92 13.53
C ASN A 92 14.45 -1.28 13.17
N TYR A 93 13.33 -2.01 13.36
CA TYR A 93 11.99 -1.48 13.16
C TYR A 93 11.75 -0.21 13.98
N ASN A 94 11.98 -0.29 15.31
CA ASN A 94 11.75 0.83 16.21
C ASN A 94 12.63 2.04 15.85
N TYR A 95 13.92 1.80 15.61
CA TYR A 95 14.86 2.84 15.21
C TYR A 95 14.42 3.52 13.91
N ASN A 96 14.06 2.75 12.89
CA ASN A 96 13.68 3.27 11.58
C ASN A 96 12.35 4.02 11.60
N VAL A 97 11.36 3.57 12.38
CA VAL A 97 10.12 4.33 12.61
C VAL A 97 10.44 5.68 13.25
N GLN A 98 11.34 5.71 14.24
CA GLN A 98 11.77 6.95 14.86
C GLN A 98 12.50 7.88 13.88
N GLN A 99 13.37 7.34 13.01
CA GLN A 99 14.03 8.13 11.96
C GLN A 99 13.03 8.76 11.01
N LEU A 100 12.02 8.01 10.57
CA LEU A 100 10.97 8.54 9.70
C LEU A 100 10.16 9.64 10.40
N GLN A 101 9.78 9.43 11.67
CA GLN A 101 9.05 10.44 12.44
C GLN A 101 9.86 11.73 12.59
N ASN A 102 11.17 11.61 12.88
CA ASN A 102 12.07 12.75 12.98
C ASN A 102 12.18 13.51 11.65
N ALA A 103 12.21 12.80 10.51
CA ALA A 103 12.22 13.43 9.20
C ALA A 103 10.92 14.21 8.92
N VAL A 104 9.76 13.63 9.23
CA VAL A 104 8.45 14.31 9.08
C VAL A 104 8.37 15.57 9.95
N ASN A 105 8.85 15.49 11.21
CA ASN A 105 8.89 16.63 12.11
C ASN A 105 9.83 17.73 11.58
N THR A 106 11.03 17.34 11.13
CA THR A 106 12.02 18.25 10.54
C THR A 106 11.44 18.97 9.32
N ILE A 107 10.79 18.24 8.42
CA ILE A 107 10.12 18.83 7.25
C ILE A 107 9.02 19.80 7.68
N SER A 108 8.21 19.42 8.67
CA SER A 108 7.14 20.29 9.17
C SER A 108 7.69 21.60 9.73
N ASP A 109 8.82 21.55 10.43
CA ASP A 109 9.49 22.74 10.96
C ASP A 109 10.19 23.55 9.86
N GLN A 110 10.76 22.90 8.85
CA GLN A 110 11.28 23.58 7.66
C GLN A 110 10.19 24.38 6.96
N ILE A 111 9.01 23.80 6.74
CA ILE A 111 7.87 24.47 6.10
C ILE A 111 7.47 25.72 6.89
N LYS A 112 7.39 25.63 8.23
CA LYS A 112 7.03 26.78 9.09
C LYS A 112 8.02 27.94 8.95
N ASN A 113 9.30 27.64 8.77
CA ASN A 113 10.39 28.61 8.70
C ASN A 113 10.72 29.07 7.27
N LEU A 114 9.95 28.65 6.26
CA LEU A 114 10.14 29.14 4.89
C LEU A 114 9.84 30.65 4.80
N ASP A 115 10.73 31.36 4.11
CA ASP A 115 10.56 32.77 3.76
C ASP A 115 9.56 32.92 2.61
N LEU A 116 8.28 32.72 2.94
CA LEU A 116 7.13 32.77 2.04
C LEU A 116 5.95 33.46 2.75
N SER A 117 4.88 33.76 2.00
CA SER A 117 3.64 34.22 2.65
C SER A 117 3.00 33.11 3.51
N TYR A 118 2.19 33.52 4.49
CA TYR A 118 1.45 32.57 5.34
C TYR A 118 0.59 31.60 4.52
N GLU A 119 -0.13 32.11 3.51
CA GLU A 119 -0.97 31.29 2.64
C GLU A 119 -0.18 30.27 1.83
N GLN A 120 0.99 30.65 1.32
CA GLN A 120 1.89 29.71 0.62
C GLN A 120 2.40 28.62 1.57
N ARG A 121 2.87 28.99 2.77
CA ARG A 121 3.32 28.00 3.77
C ARG A 121 2.20 27.05 4.15
N LYS A 122 1.00 27.57 4.39
CA LYS A 122 -0.17 26.77 4.75
C LYS A 122 -0.52 25.77 3.65
N LEU A 123 -0.55 26.22 2.38
CA LEU A 123 -0.81 25.34 1.25
C LEU A 123 0.26 24.25 1.09
N ILE A 124 1.53 24.61 1.25
CA ILE A 124 2.65 23.64 1.22
C ILE A 124 2.47 22.60 2.34
N TYR A 125 2.18 23.05 3.56
CA TYR A 125 1.96 22.17 4.71
C TYR A 125 0.77 21.23 4.49
N ASP A 126 -0.38 21.76 4.10
CA ASP A 126 -1.60 20.97 3.89
C ASP A 126 -1.39 19.93 2.77
N THR A 127 -0.74 20.34 1.67
CA THR A 127 -0.42 19.44 0.55
C THR A 127 0.55 18.34 0.97
N PHE A 128 1.59 18.68 1.74
CA PHE A 128 2.55 17.70 2.26
C PHE A 128 1.89 16.69 3.20
N GLN A 129 1.04 17.15 4.11
CA GLN A 129 0.32 16.24 5.02
C GLN A 129 -0.62 15.31 4.24
N GLN A 130 -1.37 15.84 3.29
CA GLN A 130 -2.34 15.05 2.51
C GLN A 130 -1.68 14.06 1.56
N ASN A 131 -0.65 14.49 0.82
CA ASN A 131 -0.09 13.67 -0.26
C ASN A 131 1.09 12.82 0.19
N CYS A 132 1.76 13.19 1.28
CA CYS A 132 2.95 12.49 1.76
C CYS A 132 2.69 11.73 3.05
N VAL A 133 2.32 12.42 4.13
CA VAL A 133 2.18 11.79 5.46
C VAL A 133 1.04 10.78 5.48
N ASN A 134 -0.13 11.15 4.94
CA ASN A 134 -1.27 10.24 4.86
C ASN A 134 -1.00 9.03 3.96
N GLU A 135 -0.21 9.21 2.89
CA GLU A 135 0.14 8.13 1.97
C GLU A 135 1.07 7.11 2.64
N ILE A 136 2.07 7.59 3.39
CA ILE A 136 2.93 6.74 4.22
C ILE A 136 2.09 5.93 5.22
N ASN A 137 1.15 6.56 5.92
CA ASN A 137 0.30 5.88 6.91
C ASN A 137 -0.59 4.79 6.30
N ARG A 138 -0.89 4.87 5.00
CA ARG A 138 -1.68 3.86 4.25
C ARG A 138 -0.81 2.80 3.60
N THR A 139 0.47 3.10 3.37
CA THR A 139 1.40 2.22 2.67
C THR A 139 2.04 1.22 3.63
N ARG A 140 2.13 -0.05 3.21
CA ARG A 140 2.82 -1.09 3.98
C ARG A 140 4.34 -0.99 3.76
N ILE A 141 5.01 -0.20 4.60
CA ILE A 141 6.46 -0.01 4.56
C ILE A 141 7.17 -1.04 5.45
N ASN A 142 8.25 -1.63 4.95
CA ASN A 142 9.09 -2.53 5.74
C ASN A 142 10.11 -1.74 6.58
N TYR A 143 9.70 -1.31 7.77
CA TYR A 143 10.59 -0.58 8.68
C TYR A 143 11.70 -1.43 9.29
N SER A 144 11.69 -2.76 9.15
CA SER A 144 12.86 -3.56 9.54
C SER A 144 14.04 -3.39 8.55
N SER A 145 13.83 -2.72 7.42
CA SER A 145 14.84 -2.40 6.41
C SER A 145 15.24 -0.93 6.49
N ALA A 146 16.51 -0.67 6.81
CA ALA A 146 17.07 0.68 6.78
C ALA A 146 17.05 1.26 5.35
N ASN A 147 17.31 0.43 4.34
CA ASN A 147 17.27 0.87 2.94
C ASN A 147 15.87 1.34 2.52
N GLU A 148 14.83 0.59 2.89
CA GLU A 148 13.46 0.97 2.55
C GLU A 148 13.05 2.25 3.29
N THR A 149 13.43 2.36 4.56
CA THR A 149 13.17 3.56 5.37
C THR A 149 13.86 4.79 4.77
N ASN A 150 15.13 4.67 4.38
CA ASN A 150 15.88 5.76 3.75
C ASN A 150 15.28 6.19 2.42
N ARG A 151 14.79 5.25 1.60
CA ARG A 151 14.08 5.56 0.34
C ARG A 151 12.81 6.37 0.59
N VAL A 152 12.03 6.01 1.62
CA VAL A 152 10.82 6.76 1.99
C VAL A 152 11.16 8.15 2.51
N ILE A 153 12.19 8.28 3.35
CA ILE A 153 12.66 9.59 3.85
C ILE A 153 13.13 10.47 2.68
N GLN A 154 13.91 9.92 1.74
CA GLN A 154 14.34 10.66 0.56
C GLN A 154 13.14 11.11 -0.29
N TRP A 155 12.19 10.21 -0.53
CA TRP A 155 10.96 10.53 -1.25
C TRP A 155 10.16 11.66 -0.57
N LEU A 156 10.13 11.73 0.76
CA LEU A 156 9.49 12.83 1.49
C LEU A 156 10.14 14.19 1.18
N TYR A 157 11.47 14.27 1.19
CA TYR A 157 12.20 15.50 0.87
C TYR A 157 12.04 15.89 -0.60
N ASP A 158 12.10 14.92 -1.53
CA ASP A 158 11.90 15.17 -2.96
C ASP A 158 10.47 15.67 -3.24
N SER A 159 9.48 15.07 -2.56
CA SER A 159 8.08 15.50 -2.65
C SER A 159 7.89 16.91 -2.09
N LEU A 160 8.49 17.23 -0.95
CA LEU A 160 8.46 18.58 -0.39
C LEU A 160 9.03 19.61 -1.38
N ASN A 161 10.20 19.35 -1.94
CA ASN A 161 10.84 20.24 -2.92
C ASN A 161 9.94 20.47 -4.14
N THR A 162 9.28 19.41 -4.60
CA THR A 162 8.31 19.49 -5.70
C THR A 162 7.09 20.35 -5.34
N ILE A 163 6.54 20.16 -4.13
CA ILE A 163 5.40 20.95 -3.64
C ILE A 163 5.78 22.43 -3.52
N ILE A 164 6.93 22.75 -2.91
CA ILE A 164 7.43 24.12 -2.78
C ILE A 164 7.59 24.75 -4.17
N LYS A 165 8.23 24.05 -5.11
CA LYS A 165 8.40 24.52 -6.49
C LYS A 165 7.05 24.81 -7.16
N ASN A 166 6.09 23.89 -7.07
CA ASN A 166 4.78 24.06 -7.70
C ASN A 166 4.01 25.24 -7.10
N VAL A 167 4.02 25.37 -5.77
CA VAL A 167 3.36 26.49 -5.08
C VAL A 167 4.04 27.80 -5.47
N THR A 168 5.36 27.92 -5.33
CA THR A 168 6.09 29.15 -5.70
C THR A 168 5.88 29.53 -7.17
N SER A 169 6.00 28.60 -8.11
CA SER A 169 5.77 28.86 -9.55
C SER A 169 4.33 29.32 -9.85
N THR A 170 3.33 28.76 -9.17
CA THR A 170 1.91 29.17 -9.34
C THR A 170 1.67 30.61 -8.85
N TYR A 171 2.42 31.08 -7.87
CA TYR A 171 2.32 32.46 -7.38
C TYR A 171 3.13 33.43 -8.26
N VAL A 172 4.27 33.01 -8.82
CA VAL A 172 5.02 33.80 -9.81
C VAL A 172 4.18 34.03 -11.07
N SER A 173 3.51 32.99 -11.60
CA SER A 173 2.65 33.15 -12.77
C SER A 173 1.42 34.04 -12.52
N LYS A 174 0.93 34.09 -11.28
CA LYS A 174 -0.14 35.04 -10.88
C LYS A 174 0.36 36.48 -10.78
N ASN A 175 1.66 36.70 -10.54
CA ASN A 175 2.26 38.02 -10.36
C ASN A 175 2.90 38.58 -11.65
N GLU A 176 3.26 37.75 -12.63
CA GLU A 176 3.84 38.19 -13.92
C GLU A 176 2.79 38.62 -14.96
N THR A 177 1.49 38.49 -14.66
CA THR A 177 0.43 38.91 -15.59
C THR A 177 -0.19 40.25 -15.17
N SER A 178 0.57 41.35 -15.31
CA SER A 178 0.00 42.70 -15.20
C SER A 178 0.72 43.73 -16.08
N GLU A 179 0.40 43.73 -17.37
CA GLU A 179 -0.06 44.92 -18.14
C GLU A 179 -0.34 44.56 -19.62
N PRO A 180 -1.22 45.26 -20.34
CA PRO A 180 -2.62 45.54 -20.04
C PRO A 180 -3.55 44.88 -21.10
N THR A 181 -4.75 44.44 -20.70
CA THR A 181 -6.01 44.56 -21.50
C THR A 181 -7.19 43.89 -20.80
N ASN A 182 -8.03 44.73 -20.17
CA ASN A 182 -9.49 44.59 -19.93
C ASN A 182 -10.08 43.38 -19.16
N PRO A 183 -11.21 43.58 -18.43
CA PRO A 183 -11.24 43.28 -17.01
C PRO A 183 -11.99 41.99 -16.68
N THR A 184 -11.37 41.14 -15.85
CA THR A 184 -12.05 40.01 -15.21
C THR A 184 -11.66 39.88 -13.73
N LYS A 185 -12.63 40.27 -12.88
CA LYS A 185 -12.84 39.93 -11.46
C LYS A 185 -11.61 39.85 -10.53
N GLN A 186 -11.37 40.94 -9.81
CA GLN A 186 -10.61 40.91 -8.56
C GLN A 186 -11.32 40.02 -7.52
N VAL A 187 -10.64 38.99 -7.02
CA VAL A 187 -11.12 38.18 -5.89
C VAL A 187 -10.83 38.96 -4.61
N LYS A 188 -11.79 39.80 -4.20
CA LYS A 188 -11.70 40.60 -2.97
C LYS A 188 -11.76 39.68 -1.76
N THR A 189 -10.76 39.80 -0.87
CA THR A 189 -10.69 39.04 0.37
C THR A 189 -11.18 39.90 1.52
N TYR A 190 -12.25 39.46 2.19
CA TYR A 190 -12.89 40.19 3.28
C TYR A 190 -12.37 39.68 4.63
N THR A 191 -12.08 40.58 5.58
CA THR A 191 -11.61 40.22 6.94
C THR A 191 -12.14 41.20 7.97
N GLY A 192 -12.36 40.76 9.21
CA GLY A 192 -12.85 41.65 10.28
C GLY A 192 -14.30 42.12 10.07
N GLU A 193 -14.66 43.27 10.64
CA GLU A 193 -15.99 43.86 10.44
C GLU A 193 -16.14 44.37 9.00
N GLN A 194 -17.24 43.99 8.36
CA GLN A 194 -17.53 44.29 6.97
C GLN A 194 -18.97 44.78 6.80
N GLU A 195 -19.16 45.74 5.91
CA GLU A 195 -20.49 46.16 5.50
C GLU A 195 -21.08 45.18 4.49
N VAL A 196 -22.37 44.89 4.64
CA VAL A 196 -23.14 44.02 3.77
C VAL A 196 -24.43 44.71 3.34
N PHE A 197 -25.11 44.15 2.34
CA PHE A 197 -26.44 44.63 1.95
C PHE A 197 -27.47 44.36 3.06
N THR A 198 -28.54 45.15 3.07
CA THR A 198 -29.62 45.03 4.04
C THR A 198 -30.25 43.65 3.99
N ASN A 199 -30.52 43.06 5.15
CA ASN A 199 -31.08 41.71 5.30
C ASN A 199 -30.26 40.63 4.57
N SER A 200 -28.93 40.69 4.64
CA SER A 200 -28.09 39.65 4.04
C SER A 200 -28.22 38.33 4.83
N PRO A 201 -28.60 37.21 4.21
CA PRO A 201 -28.88 35.96 4.90
C PRO A 201 -27.62 35.27 5.41
N ILE A 202 -27.74 34.60 6.56
CA ILE A 202 -26.71 33.73 7.15
C ILE A 202 -27.26 32.30 7.17
N TYR A 203 -26.45 31.34 6.71
CA TYR A 203 -26.81 29.93 6.60
C TYR A 203 -26.05 29.05 7.59
N ASP A 204 -26.64 27.93 8.03
CA ASP A 204 -25.99 26.96 8.92
C ASP A 204 -24.82 26.21 8.27
N LYS A 205 -24.85 26.03 6.96
CA LYS A 205 -23.79 25.37 6.17
C LYS A 205 -23.60 26.09 4.81
N PRO A 206 -22.43 25.94 4.18
CA PRO A 206 -22.04 26.74 3.02
C PRO A 206 -22.77 26.36 1.71
N GLU A 207 -23.30 25.15 1.60
CA GLU A 207 -24.04 24.69 0.41
C GLU A 207 -25.37 24.03 0.81
N ASN A 208 -26.46 24.44 0.15
CA ASN A 208 -27.82 23.98 0.42
C ASN A 208 -28.22 24.09 1.91
N GLY A 209 -27.70 25.12 2.60
CA GLY A 209 -27.96 25.38 4.02
C GLY A 209 -29.33 25.96 4.29
N LYS A 210 -29.83 25.73 5.51
CA LYS A 210 -31.03 26.40 6.01
C LYS A 210 -30.61 27.77 6.52
N GLN A 211 -31.37 28.80 6.14
CA GLN A 211 -31.13 30.14 6.63
C GLN A 211 -31.41 30.17 8.15
N THR A 212 -30.42 30.64 8.92
CA THR A 212 -30.48 30.73 10.38
C THR A 212 -30.69 32.14 10.88
N GLY A 213 -30.36 33.16 10.08
CA GLY A 213 -30.52 34.56 10.46
C GLY A 213 -30.21 35.53 9.32
N TYR A 214 -30.08 36.80 9.69
CA TYR A 214 -29.73 37.92 8.81
C TYR A 214 -28.65 38.79 9.44
N SER A 215 -27.95 39.58 8.63
CA SER A 215 -27.06 40.63 9.10
C SER A 215 -27.80 41.69 9.92
N ILE A 216 -27.22 42.09 11.04
CA ILE A 216 -27.69 43.15 11.93
C ILE A 216 -26.94 44.43 11.58
N ASN A 217 -27.65 45.56 11.51
CA ASN A 217 -27.07 46.88 11.19
C ASN A 217 -26.26 46.92 9.89
N ASN A 218 -26.60 46.06 8.91
CA ASN A 218 -25.89 45.92 7.64
C ASN A 218 -24.40 45.59 7.81
N LYS A 219 -24.03 44.92 8.90
CA LYS A 219 -22.65 44.57 9.24
C LYS A 219 -22.51 43.12 9.66
N VAL A 220 -21.37 42.54 9.31
CA VAL A 220 -20.96 41.20 9.76
C VAL A 220 -19.49 41.21 10.13
N ILE A 221 -19.09 40.34 11.05
CA ILE A 221 -17.68 40.07 11.34
C ILE A 221 -17.30 38.80 10.56
N VAL A 222 -16.32 38.91 9.67
CA VAL A 222 -15.76 37.76 8.96
C VAL A 222 -14.82 37.00 9.90
N ILE A 223 -15.18 35.76 10.20
CA ILE A 223 -14.40 34.86 11.07
C ILE A 223 -13.34 34.15 10.25
N GLU A 224 -13.76 33.49 9.17
CA GLU A 224 -12.87 32.72 8.31
C GLU A 224 -13.40 32.69 6.87
N LYS A 225 -12.49 32.64 5.90
CA LYS A 225 -12.85 32.35 4.51
C LYS A 225 -13.09 30.84 4.39
N TYR A 226 -14.27 30.45 3.92
CA TYR A 226 -14.57 29.03 3.68
C TYR A 226 -14.14 28.61 2.26
N ASN A 227 -14.55 29.38 1.24
CA ASN A 227 -14.10 29.22 -0.14
C ASN A 227 -14.15 30.58 -0.87
N ASP A 228 -13.92 30.60 -2.19
CA ASP A 228 -13.88 31.85 -2.97
C ASP A 228 -15.24 32.56 -3.05
N SER A 229 -16.34 31.85 -2.80
CA SER A 229 -17.70 32.39 -2.88
C SER A 229 -18.37 32.54 -1.52
N THR A 230 -17.78 32.06 -0.43
CA THR A 230 -18.46 31.92 0.87
C THR A 230 -17.52 32.17 2.03
N TYR A 231 -17.98 32.98 2.98
CA TYR A 231 -17.27 33.30 4.21
C TYR A 231 -18.08 32.81 5.40
N LYS A 232 -17.39 32.35 6.44
CA LYS A 232 -18.00 32.18 7.75
C LYS A 232 -18.01 33.52 8.45
N VAL A 233 -19.18 33.93 8.90
CA VAL A 233 -19.44 35.25 9.45
C VAL A 233 -20.26 35.17 10.74
N GLN A 234 -20.15 36.22 11.54
CA GLN A 234 -20.97 36.44 12.73
C GLN A 234 -21.67 37.79 12.65
N SER A 235 -22.94 37.84 13.03
CA SER A 235 -23.69 39.09 13.19
C SER A 235 -24.63 38.97 14.39
N GLY A 236 -24.29 39.66 15.48
CA GLY A 236 -24.94 39.49 16.79
C GLY A 236 -24.85 38.05 17.29
N TYR A 237 -26.00 37.40 17.52
CA TYR A 237 -26.09 36.01 17.98
C TYR A 237 -26.07 34.97 16.85
N PHE A 238 -26.04 35.38 15.59
CA PHE A 238 -26.04 34.47 14.44
C PHE A 238 -24.62 34.26 13.93
N GLU A 239 -24.16 33.01 13.97
CA GLU A 239 -22.91 32.55 13.33
C GLU A 239 -23.27 31.56 12.22
N GLY A 240 -22.64 31.70 11.05
CA GLY A 240 -22.88 30.82 9.92
C GLY A 240 -22.13 31.24 8.66
N TYR A 241 -22.64 30.86 7.51
CA TYR A 241 -22.01 31.06 6.21
C TYR A 241 -22.77 32.10 5.40
N MET A 242 -22.05 32.98 4.72
CA MET A 242 -22.59 34.04 3.87
C MET A 242 -21.87 34.07 2.53
N TRP A 243 -22.64 34.19 1.45
CA TRP A 243 -22.12 34.30 0.10
C TRP A 243 -21.48 35.67 -0.17
N VAL A 244 -20.37 35.69 -0.90
CA VAL A 244 -19.50 36.85 -1.10
C VAL A 244 -20.19 38.05 -1.74
N GLY A 245 -21.23 37.85 -2.57
CA GLY A 245 -21.94 38.97 -3.18
C GLY A 245 -22.92 39.68 -2.25
N HIS A 246 -23.00 39.29 -0.97
CA HIS A 246 -23.68 40.08 0.06
C HIS A 246 -22.82 41.19 0.65
N PHE A 247 -21.50 41.14 0.47
CA PHE A 247 -20.57 42.14 0.97
C PHE A 247 -20.62 43.41 0.10
N LYS A 248 -20.66 44.57 0.75
CA LYS A 248 -20.50 45.86 0.08
C LYS A 248 -19.01 46.09 -0.19
N ASN A 249 -18.74 46.77 -1.30
CA ASN A 249 -17.38 47.14 -1.66
C ASN A 249 -16.83 48.25 -0.77
#